data_AF-A0A257EW91-F1
#
_entry.id   AF-A0A257EW91-F1
#
_cell.length_a   1.000
_cell.length_b   1.000
_cell.length_c   1.000
_cell.angle_alpha   90.00
_cell.angle_beta   90.00
_cell.angle_gamma   90.00
#
_symmetry.space_group_name_H-M   'P 1'
#
loop_
_entity.id
_entity.type
_entity.pdbx_description
1 polymer ?
#
loop_
_entity_poly.entity_id
_entity_poly.type
_entity_poly.pdbx_seq_one_letter_code
_entity_poly.pdbx_strand_id
1 'polypeptide(L)'
;MAQMTRPYAPQSSLKRAMRPWVNAAVAALLALGLAKPAQSEARGSPEVLVLGDSQLTFGAGAAFVDLLTGMSGTCGLGPEATTGVIGVRSSSLLSWSGRTKAAKGAICNVDPKWRVNAAAYGTLSQGQSPFVQIGRGAQFQFCTPDRSPLRAVFHDGYFKPKLVIMFLMGNAADRWAGSLPANLTDALAVLTQAQRPLAIAGVDAVNEGAGPAITAFCRAHGIPLITTYKGKGLMPEGDPLCLGGAGVDFHPELSRLGA
;
A
#
# COMPACT_ATOMS: atom_id res chain seq x y z
N MET A 1 -28.34 -65.52 44.04
CA MET A 1 -28.33 -64.83 42.74
C MET A 1 -29.36 -63.70 42.80
N ALA A 2 -28.92 -62.44 42.86
CA ALA A 2 -29.80 -61.28 42.77
C ALA A 2 -29.19 -60.29 41.77
N GLN A 3 -29.90 -60.04 40.66
CA GLN A 3 -29.51 -59.08 39.63
C GLN A 3 -30.26 -57.76 39.86
N MET A 4 -29.52 -56.66 39.94
CA MET A 4 -30.04 -55.29 39.87
C MET A 4 -30.32 -54.92 38.41
N THR A 5 -31.52 -54.45 38.11
CA THR A 5 -31.87 -53.79 36.84
C THR A 5 -31.90 -52.27 37.04
N ARG A 6 -31.14 -51.52 36.24
CA ARG A 6 -31.28 -50.05 36.09
C ARG A 6 -32.16 -49.75 34.86
N PRO A 7 -33.08 -48.77 34.91
CA PRO A 7 -33.87 -48.40 33.75
C PRO A 7 -33.06 -47.56 32.74
N TYR A 8 -33.22 -47.89 31.46
CA TYR A 8 -32.63 -47.21 30.30
C TYR A 8 -33.55 -46.05 29.85
N ALA A 9 -33.03 -44.83 29.76
CA ALA A 9 -33.77 -43.67 29.27
C ALA A 9 -33.73 -43.57 27.73
N PRO A 10 -34.84 -43.23 27.05
CA PRO A 10 -34.91 -43.27 25.59
C PRO A 10 -34.14 -42.13 24.91
N GLN A 11 -33.33 -42.48 23.91
CA GLN A 11 -32.43 -41.63 23.11
C GLN A 11 -33.10 -40.43 22.39
N SER A 12 -34.43 -40.39 22.30
CA SER A 12 -35.19 -39.35 21.57
C SER A 12 -35.28 -38.01 22.32
N SER A 13 -35.15 -38.02 23.64
CA SER A 13 -35.22 -36.83 24.50
C SER A 13 -33.98 -35.93 24.35
N LEU A 14 -32.79 -36.54 24.29
CA LEU A 14 -31.51 -35.86 24.13
C LEU A 14 -31.41 -35.11 22.79
N LYS A 15 -31.85 -35.73 21.69
CA LYS A 15 -31.83 -35.09 20.36
C LYS A 15 -32.74 -33.86 20.27
N ARG A 16 -33.86 -33.85 21.00
CA ARG A 16 -34.78 -32.69 21.05
C ARG A 16 -34.24 -31.57 21.94
N ALA A 17 -33.56 -31.90 23.04
CA ALA A 17 -32.91 -30.94 23.91
C ALA A 17 -31.69 -30.26 23.26
N MET A 18 -30.96 -30.96 22.39
CA MET A 18 -29.73 -30.44 21.75
C MET A 18 -29.98 -29.64 20.47
N ARG A 19 -31.13 -29.79 19.82
CA ARG A 19 -31.50 -29.04 18.60
C ARG A 19 -31.40 -27.51 18.70
N PRO A 20 -31.89 -26.83 19.76
CA PRO A 20 -31.76 -25.38 19.87
C PRO A 20 -30.28 -24.95 20.00
N TRP A 21 -29.45 -25.75 20.67
CA TRP A 21 -28.02 -25.49 20.82
C TRP A 21 -27.24 -25.69 19.52
N VAL A 22 -27.59 -26.73 18.75
CA VAL A 22 -26.99 -26.96 17.41
C VAL A 22 -27.39 -25.85 16.45
N ASN A 23 -28.67 -25.44 16.44
CA ASN A 23 -29.12 -24.35 15.57
C ASN A 23 -28.49 -23.00 15.97
N ALA A 24 -28.36 -22.73 17.27
CA ALA A 24 -27.66 -21.54 17.76
C ALA A 24 -26.16 -21.55 17.40
N ALA A 25 -25.50 -22.71 17.50
CA ALA A 25 -24.10 -22.86 17.11
C ALA A 25 -23.88 -22.68 15.60
N VAL A 26 -24.77 -23.24 14.77
CA VAL A 26 -24.73 -23.09 13.31
C VAL A 26 -25.04 -21.65 12.89
N ALA A 27 -26.01 -20.99 13.54
CA ALA A 27 -26.30 -19.57 13.29
C ALA A 27 -25.14 -18.65 13.73
N ALA A 28 -24.47 -18.95 14.84
CA ALA A 28 -23.29 -18.22 15.30
C ALA A 28 -22.10 -18.41 14.34
N LEU A 29 -21.89 -19.63 13.82
CA LEU A 29 -20.85 -19.91 12.82
C LEU A 29 -21.14 -19.22 11.48
N LEU A 30 -22.40 -19.14 11.05
CA LEU A 30 -22.81 -18.39 9.86
C LEU A 30 -22.67 -16.87 10.05
N ALA A 31 -22.99 -16.35 11.24
CA ALA A 31 -22.79 -14.94 11.57
C ALA A 31 -21.29 -14.55 11.63
N LEU A 32 -20.44 -15.46 12.13
CA LEU A 32 -18.98 -15.31 12.11
C LEU A 32 -18.40 -15.41 10.68
N GLY A 33 -19.00 -16.22 9.80
CA GLY A 33 -18.61 -16.35 8.39
C GLY A 33 -19.07 -15.19 7.49
N LEU A 34 -20.10 -14.44 7.89
CA LEU A 34 -20.61 -13.25 7.18
C LEU A 34 -19.99 -11.94 7.68
N ALA A 35 -19.33 -11.96 8.84
CA ALA A 35 -18.52 -10.84 9.29
C ALA A 35 -17.24 -10.78 8.45
N LYS A 36 -17.30 -10.13 7.28
CA LYS A 36 -16.09 -9.46 6.76
C LYS A 36 -15.57 -8.59 7.90
N PRO A 37 -14.28 -8.63 8.26
CA PRO A 37 -13.72 -7.57 9.08
C PRO A 37 -13.85 -6.29 8.24
N ALA A 38 -14.93 -5.55 8.47
CA ALA A 38 -15.08 -4.21 7.97
C ALA A 38 -14.11 -3.35 8.79
N GLN A 39 -12.83 -3.40 8.46
CA GLN A 39 -11.96 -2.29 8.79
C GLN A 39 -12.44 -1.14 7.89
N SER A 40 -13.18 -0.21 8.49
CA SER A 40 -13.57 1.04 7.85
C SER A 40 -12.32 1.72 7.30
N GLU A 41 -12.45 2.38 6.14
CA GLU A 41 -11.45 3.36 5.67
C GLU A 41 -10.87 4.12 6.85
N ALA A 42 -9.53 4.21 6.91
CA ALA A 42 -8.87 5.01 7.94
C ALA A 42 -9.50 6.40 7.89
N ARG A 43 -10.05 6.86 9.02
CA ARG A 43 -10.67 8.17 9.12
C ARG A 43 -9.64 9.22 8.70
N GLY A 44 -9.91 9.96 7.62
CA GLY A 44 -8.94 10.88 7.01
C GLY A 44 -7.95 10.21 6.04
N SER A 45 -8.34 9.14 5.34
CA SER A 45 -7.56 8.56 4.24
C SER A 45 -7.20 9.64 3.22
N PRO A 46 -5.93 9.78 2.83
CA PRO A 46 -5.53 10.77 1.85
C PRO A 46 -6.02 10.40 0.45
N GLU A 47 -6.38 11.41 -0.36
CA GLU A 47 -6.64 11.21 -1.79
C GLU A 47 -5.32 11.02 -2.58
N VAL A 48 -4.23 11.61 -2.11
CA VAL A 48 -2.88 11.41 -2.65
C VAL A 48 -1.99 10.82 -1.58
N LEU A 49 -1.44 9.63 -1.81
CA LEU A 49 -0.54 8.95 -0.88
C LEU A 49 0.87 8.86 -1.47
N VAL A 50 1.85 9.47 -0.79
CA VAL A 50 3.27 9.32 -1.11
C VAL A 50 3.88 8.37 -0.08
N LEU A 51 4.50 7.29 -0.53
CA LEU A 51 5.29 6.37 0.31
C LEU A 51 6.76 6.52 -0.07
N GLY A 52 7.64 6.69 0.91
CA GLY A 52 9.07 6.84 0.67
C GLY A 52 9.93 6.04 1.63
N ASP A 53 11.06 5.56 1.12
CA ASP A 53 12.16 5.07 1.94
C ASP A 53 13.05 6.24 2.43
N SER A 54 14.27 5.91 2.89
CA SER A 54 15.24 6.90 3.36
C SER A 54 15.62 8.00 2.35
N GLN A 55 15.32 7.84 1.06
CA GLN A 55 15.55 8.84 0.01
C GLN A 55 14.53 9.99 0.05
N LEU A 56 13.34 9.77 0.64
CA LEU A 56 12.39 10.83 0.91
C LEU A 56 12.75 11.51 2.23
N THR A 57 13.61 12.53 2.15
CA THR A 57 14.02 13.28 3.35
C THR A 57 12.82 13.95 4.04
N PHE A 58 12.92 14.17 5.35
CA PHE A 58 11.88 14.89 6.11
C PHE A 58 11.50 16.24 5.48
N GLY A 59 12.48 17.03 5.03
CA GLY A 59 12.21 18.32 4.38
C GLY A 59 11.46 18.19 3.04
N ALA A 60 11.72 17.11 2.29
CA ALA A 60 11.04 16.88 1.02
C ALA A 60 9.54 16.59 1.20
N GLY A 61 9.13 15.98 2.32
CA GLY A 61 7.73 15.68 2.60
C GLY A 61 6.84 16.92 2.57
N ALA A 62 7.31 18.05 3.15
CA ALA A 62 6.58 19.31 3.11
C ALA A 62 6.42 19.83 1.68
N ALA A 63 7.49 19.80 0.87
CA ALA A 63 7.42 20.22 -0.53
C ALA A 63 6.45 19.37 -1.36
N PHE A 64 6.37 18.06 -1.11
CA PHE A 64 5.36 17.20 -1.74
C PHE A 64 3.94 17.56 -1.32
N VAL A 65 3.71 17.80 -0.03
CA VAL A 65 2.39 18.23 0.46
C VAL A 65 2.00 19.55 -0.19
N ASP A 66 2.89 20.55 -0.21
CA ASP A 66 2.61 21.86 -0.79
C ASP A 66 2.29 21.76 -2.29
N LEU A 67 3.12 21.04 -3.04
CA LEU A 67 2.93 20.83 -4.48
C LEU A 67 1.61 20.11 -4.78
N LEU A 68 1.38 18.96 -4.15
CA LEU A 68 0.25 18.08 -4.47
C LEU A 68 -1.07 18.64 -3.94
N THR A 69 -1.06 19.35 -2.80
CA THR A 69 -2.23 20.09 -2.33
C THR A 69 -2.57 21.23 -3.29
N GLY A 70 -1.56 21.90 -3.86
CA GLY A 70 -1.74 22.91 -4.91
C GLY A 70 -2.39 22.39 -6.20
N MET A 71 -2.42 21.07 -6.41
CA MET A 71 -3.10 20.42 -7.53
C MET A 71 -4.57 20.07 -7.26
N SER A 72 -5.08 20.32 -6.04
CA SER A 72 -6.48 20.04 -5.69
C SER A 72 -7.44 20.75 -6.64
N GLY A 73 -8.50 20.04 -7.05
CA GLY A 73 -9.45 20.52 -8.08
C GLY A 73 -8.95 20.37 -9.52
N THR A 74 -7.75 19.82 -9.75
CA THR A 74 -7.20 19.54 -11.09
C THR A 74 -6.80 18.06 -11.23
N CYS A 75 -6.53 17.59 -12.45
CA CYS A 75 -6.02 16.23 -12.71
C CYS A 75 -6.87 15.08 -12.12
N GLY A 76 -8.18 15.30 -11.93
CA GLY A 76 -9.10 14.31 -11.34
C GLY A 76 -9.08 14.23 -9.81
N LEU A 77 -8.37 15.16 -9.14
CA LEU A 77 -8.43 15.35 -7.69
C LEU A 77 -9.61 16.23 -7.31
N GLY A 78 -10.24 15.94 -6.17
CA GLY A 78 -11.30 16.79 -5.62
C GLY A 78 -10.77 18.17 -5.20
N PRO A 79 -11.65 19.18 -5.05
CA PRO A 79 -11.25 20.52 -4.60
C PRO A 79 -10.67 20.54 -3.18
N GLU A 80 -11.05 19.57 -2.34
CA GLU A 80 -10.56 19.39 -0.96
C GLU A 80 -9.63 18.17 -0.85
N ALA A 81 -8.94 17.80 -1.94
CA ALA A 81 -8.08 16.63 -1.96
C ALA A 81 -6.95 16.76 -0.93
N THR A 82 -6.78 15.70 -0.13
CA THR A 82 -5.76 15.66 0.92
C THR A 82 -4.55 14.85 0.47
N THR A 83 -3.36 15.34 0.82
CA THR A 83 -2.09 14.65 0.54
C THR A 83 -1.51 14.09 1.83
N GLY A 84 -1.29 12.78 1.86
CA GLY A 84 -0.55 12.10 2.91
C GLY A 84 0.82 11.69 2.40
N VAL A 85 1.87 12.06 3.11
CA VAL A 85 3.23 11.60 2.80
C VAL A 85 3.72 10.74 3.96
N ILE A 86 4.18 9.53 3.69
CA ILE A 86 4.79 8.62 4.68
C ILE A 86 6.24 8.40 4.26
N GLY A 87 7.12 9.27 4.76
CA GLY A 87 8.58 9.12 4.63
C GLY A 87 9.18 8.62 5.95
N VAL A 88 10.30 7.92 5.90
CA VAL A 88 10.96 7.43 7.12
C VAL A 88 12.47 7.32 6.90
N ARG A 89 13.27 7.77 7.87
CA ARG A 89 14.74 7.81 7.79
C ARG A 89 15.40 6.44 7.65
N SER A 90 14.69 5.37 7.97
CA SER A 90 15.29 4.03 8.13
C SER A 90 14.40 2.88 7.69
N SER A 91 13.27 3.13 7.02
CA SER A 91 12.64 2.03 6.30
C SER A 91 13.25 1.94 4.92
N SER A 92 13.55 0.72 4.54
CA SER A 92 13.70 0.35 3.15
C SER A 92 12.43 -0.38 2.71
N LEU A 93 12.30 -0.59 1.41
CA LEU A 93 11.29 -1.46 0.86
C LEU A 93 11.25 -2.86 1.52
N LEU A 94 12.38 -3.34 2.05
CA LEU A 94 12.44 -4.57 2.83
C LEU A 94 11.57 -4.53 4.09
N SER A 95 11.55 -3.41 4.81
CA SER A 95 10.74 -3.28 6.03
C SER A 95 9.25 -3.18 5.69
N TRP A 96 8.94 -2.55 4.54
CA TRP A 96 7.59 -2.48 4.00
C TRP A 96 7.06 -3.82 3.48
N SER A 97 7.92 -4.70 2.97
CA SER A 97 7.59 -6.05 2.50
C SER A 97 7.80 -7.16 3.55
N GLY A 98 8.39 -6.81 4.71
CA GLY A 98 8.69 -7.73 5.79
C GLY A 98 7.44 -8.42 6.34
N ARG A 99 7.55 -9.73 6.63
CA ARG A 99 6.44 -10.55 7.16
C ARG A 99 6.59 -10.90 8.64
N THR A 100 7.82 -11.05 9.13
CA THR A 100 8.10 -11.34 10.54
C THR A 100 8.08 -10.07 11.39
N LYS A 101 7.86 -10.22 12.70
CA LYS A 101 7.92 -9.09 13.66
C LYS A 101 9.26 -8.35 13.58
N ALA A 102 10.36 -9.08 13.44
CA ALA A 102 11.69 -8.50 13.32
C ALA A 102 11.85 -7.70 12.00
N ALA A 103 11.45 -8.27 10.87
CA ALA A 103 11.57 -7.61 9.56
C ALA A 103 10.73 -6.32 9.47
N LYS A 104 9.57 -6.31 10.13
CA LYS A 104 8.65 -5.16 10.19
C LYS A 104 9.07 -4.10 11.21
N GLY A 105 10.06 -4.37 12.07
CA GLY A 105 10.34 -3.57 13.26
C GLY A 105 10.60 -2.09 12.99
N ALA A 106 11.32 -1.76 11.92
CA ALA A 106 11.62 -0.37 11.53
C ALA A 106 10.37 0.44 11.13
N ILE A 107 9.28 -0.24 10.75
CA ILE A 107 8.00 0.37 10.42
C ILE A 107 7.06 0.33 11.61
N CYS A 108 6.95 -0.83 12.27
CA CYS A 108 5.90 -1.12 13.24
C CYS A 108 6.20 -0.71 14.68
N ASN A 109 7.47 -0.47 15.03
CA ASN A 109 7.82 -0.07 16.39
C ASN A 109 7.84 1.45 16.52
N VAL A 110 7.05 2.00 17.44
CA VAL A 110 7.12 3.42 17.81
C VAL A 110 8.52 3.71 18.39
N ASP A 111 9.37 4.43 17.66
CA ASP A 111 10.63 5.00 18.15
C ASP A 111 10.37 6.19 19.11
N PRO A 112 10.61 6.04 20.42
CA PRO A 112 10.27 7.07 21.39
C PRO A 112 11.20 8.30 21.36
N LYS A 113 12.36 8.23 20.72
CA LYS A 113 13.47 9.19 20.88
C LYS A 113 13.70 10.04 19.63
N TRP A 114 13.82 9.39 18.48
CA TRP A 114 14.26 10.01 17.24
C TRP A 114 13.17 10.12 16.20
N ARG A 115 12.02 9.46 16.44
CA ARG A 115 10.87 9.50 15.53
C ARG A 115 11.27 9.10 14.10
N VAL A 116 12.22 8.16 13.97
CA VAL A 116 12.80 7.75 12.66
C VAL A 116 11.78 7.10 11.73
N ASN A 117 10.72 6.52 12.31
CA ASN A 117 9.58 5.95 11.61
C ASN A 117 8.35 6.87 11.59
N ALA A 118 8.52 8.20 11.74
CA ALA A 118 7.43 9.12 12.06
C ALA A 118 7.20 10.27 11.07
N ALA A 119 7.64 10.16 9.82
CA ALA A 119 7.35 11.21 8.84
C ALA A 119 6.05 10.95 8.08
N ALA A 120 4.97 10.68 8.81
CA ALA A 120 3.64 10.83 8.23
C ALA A 120 3.24 12.31 8.27
N TYR A 121 3.17 12.96 7.11
CA TYR A 121 2.77 14.35 6.89
C TYR A 121 1.39 14.46 6.24
N GLY A 122 0.74 15.61 6.44
CA GLY A 122 -0.39 16.07 5.61
C GLY A 122 -1.76 15.46 5.91
N THR A 123 -1.87 14.54 6.87
CA THR A 123 -3.15 13.88 7.24
C THR A 123 -3.74 14.30 8.58
N LEU A 124 -3.20 15.35 9.23
CA LEU A 124 -3.90 16.00 10.34
C LEU A 124 -4.49 17.31 9.83
N SER A 125 -5.81 17.44 9.97
CA SER A 125 -6.56 18.67 9.77
C SER A 125 -5.74 19.86 10.27
N GLN A 126 -5.64 20.90 9.43
CA GLN A 126 -4.99 22.18 9.70
C GLN A 126 -4.88 22.48 11.21
N GLY A 127 -3.65 22.41 11.76
CA GLY A 127 -3.38 22.89 13.12
C GLY A 127 -2.65 21.95 14.09
N GLN A 128 -2.24 20.74 13.70
CA GLN A 128 -1.37 19.89 14.54
C GLN A 128 0.01 19.64 13.93
N SER A 129 0.96 19.21 14.78
CA SER A 129 2.34 18.85 14.40
C SER A 129 2.36 18.13 13.05
N PRO A 130 3.17 18.57 12.08
CA PRO A 130 3.21 17.98 10.73
C PRO A 130 3.76 16.55 10.72
N PHE A 131 4.23 16.05 11.87
CA PHE A 131 4.75 14.72 12.05
C PHE A 131 3.86 13.90 12.96
N VAL A 132 3.39 12.76 12.45
CA VAL A 132 2.80 11.70 13.26
C VAL A 132 3.60 10.43 13.14
N GLN A 133 3.79 9.76 14.27
CA GLN A 133 4.51 8.51 14.32
C GLN A 133 3.68 7.32 13.88
N ILE A 134 4.24 6.49 12.99
CA ILE A 134 3.61 5.22 12.61
C ILE A 134 3.41 4.36 13.87
N GLY A 135 2.23 3.73 13.96
CA GLY A 135 1.80 3.00 15.17
C GLY A 135 1.10 3.86 16.23
N ARG A 136 1.05 5.20 16.06
CA ARG A 136 0.19 6.08 16.88
C ARG A 136 -0.99 6.60 16.07
N GLY A 137 -2.14 6.80 16.70
CA GLY A 137 -3.36 7.23 16.01
C GLY A 137 -4.02 6.11 15.20
N ALA A 138 -5.31 6.26 14.89
CA ALA A 138 -6.10 5.20 14.25
C ALA A 138 -5.67 4.96 12.78
N GLN A 139 -5.12 5.98 12.12
CA GLN A 139 -4.78 5.99 10.70
C GLN A 139 -3.40 5.42 10.36
N PHE A 140 -2.56 5.08 11.35
CA PHE A 140 -1.22 4.52 11.12
C PHE A 140 -1.03 3.11 11.71
N GLN A 141 -2.10 2.31 11.67
CA GLN A 141 -2.20 0.95 12.22
C GLN A 141 -2.14 -0.14 11.14
N PHE A 142 -1.19 -0.04 10.21
CA PHE A 142 -1.03 -1.00 9.11
C PHE A 142 -0.08 -2.17 9.43
N CYS A 143 0.21 -2.40 10.71
CA CYS A 143 1.11 -3.47 11.16
C CYS A 143 0.32 -4.68 11.65
N THR A 144 0.01 -5.61 10.74
CA THR A 144 -0.73 -6.83 11.09
C THR A 144 0.18 -8.08 11.07
N PRO A 145 -0.19 -9.17 11.78
CA PRO A 145 0.61 -10.40 11.81
C PRO A 145 0.68 -11.11 10.45
N ASP A 146 -0.40 -11.07 9.66
CA ASP A 146 -0.65 -11.95 8.51
C ASP A 146 -0.16 -11.42 7.15
N ARG A 147 0.18 -10.13 7.04
CA ARG A 147 0.62 -9.49 5.78
C ARG A 147 1.77 -8.52 6.02
N SER A 148 2.42 -8.07 4.95
CA SER A 148 3.43 -7.03 5.03
C SER A 148 2.79 -5.64 5.24
N PRO A 149 3.50 -4.67 5.82
CA PRO A 149 3.01 -3.29 5.95
C PRO A 149 2.53 -2.71 4.61
N LEU A 150 3.26 -2.98 3.52
CA LEU A 150 2.91 -2.53 2.17
C LEU A 150 1.54 -3.06 1.75
N ARG A 151 1.27 -4.36 1.97
CA ARG A 151 -0.05 -4.93 1.69
C ARG A 151 -1.11 -4.34 2.60
N ALA A 152 -0.83 -4.13 3.88
CA ALA A 152 -1.82 -3.62 4.83
C ALA A 152 -2.30 -2.20 4.50
N VAL A 153 -1.40 -1.32 4.05
CA VAL A 153 -1.72 0.06 3.61
C VAL A 153 -2.81 0.09 2.55
N PHE A 154 -2.77 -0.84 1.59
CA PHE A 154 -3.71 -0.89 0.46
C PHE A 154 -4.83 -1.91 0.62
N HIS A 155 -4.90 -2.67 1.72
CA HIS A 155 -5.88 -3.74 1.88
C HIS A 155 -7.18 -3.27 2.53
N ASP A 156 -8.30 -3.93 2.21
CA ASP A 156 -9.65 -3.71 2.78
C ASP A 156 -10.14 -2.26 2.76
N GLY A 157 -9.57 -1.43 1.89
CA GLY A 157 -9.88 -0.01 1.87
C GLY A 157 -9.28 0.79 3.02
N TYR A 158 -8.24 0.29 3.70
CA TYR A 158 -7.56 1.01 4.78
C TYR A 158 -7.16 2.43 4.34
N PHE A 159 -6.41 2.53 3.24
CA PHE A 159 -6.36 3.74 2.44
C PHE A 159 -6.91 3.47 1.05
N LYS A 160 -7.59 4.47 0.47
CA LYS A 160 -8.06 4.47 -0.92
C LYS A 160 -7.61 5.72 -1.68
N PRO A 161 -6.29 5.91 -1.84
CA PRO A 161 -5.78 7.04 -2.59
C PRO A 161 -6.16 6.93 -4.06
N LYS A 162 -6.47 8.06 -4.69
CA LYS A 162 -6.63 8.20 -6.14
C LYS A 162 -5.29 8.25 -6.86
N LEU A 163 -4.25 8.72 -6.17
CA LEU A 163 -2.87 8.76 -6.65
C LEU A 163 -1.91 8.21 -5.59
N VAL A 164 -1.09 7.24 -6.00
CA VAL A 164 -0.02 6.68 -5.17
C VAL A 164 1.32 6.98 -5.81
N ILE A 165 2.25 7.54 -5.05
CA ILE A 165 3.64 7.77 -5.47
C ILE A 165 4.55 6.98 -4.53
N MET A 166 5.45 6.16 -5.06
CA MET A 166 6.35 5.33 -4.27
C MET A 166 7.81 5.63 -4.58
N PHE A 167 8.55 6.19 -3.61
CA PHE A 167 9.99 6.44 -3.68
C PHE A 167 10.76 5.31 -3.00
N LEU A 168 11.16 4.32 -3.78
CA LEU A 168 11.87 3.13 -3.29
C LEU A 168 13.11 2.93 -4.16
N MET A 169 14.21 3.58 -3.82
CA MET A 169 15.37 3.76 -4.70
C MET A 169 16.68 3.31 -4.07
N GLY A 170 17.70 3.11 -4.91
CA GLY A 170 19.05 2.69 -4.49
C GLY A 170 19.08 1.28 -3.91
N ASN A 171 19.95 1.05 -2.93
CA ASN A 171 20.21 -0.28 -2.31
C ASN A 171 18.95 -1.00 -1.77
N ALA A 172 17.85 -0.28 -1.56
CA ALA A 172 16.57 -0.88 -1.17
C ALA A 172 16.01 -1.78 -2.28
N ALA A 173 16.15 -1.39 -3.55
CA ALA A 173 15.68 -2.14 -4.70
C ALA A 173 16.48 -3.45 -4.89
N ASP A 174 17.82 -3.39 -4.83
CA ASP A 174 18.68 -4.58 -4.92
C ASP A 174 18.35 -5.63 -3.85
N ARG A 175 18.21 -5.16 -2.60
CA ARG A 175 17.87 -6.05 -1.49
C ARG A 175 16.46 -6.63 -1.65
N TRP A 176 15.53 -5.85 -2.19
CA TRP A 176 14.18 -6.32 -2.49
C TRP A 176 14.18 -7.38 -3.59
N ALA A 177 15.00 -7.23 -4.64
CA ALA A 177 15.20 -8.26 -5.65
C ALA A 177 15.76 -9.57 -5.06
N GLY A 178 16.60 -9.48 -4.02
CA GLY A 178 17.14 -10.64 -3.29
C GLY A 178 16.11 -11.50 -2.54
N SER A 179 14.82 -11.13 -2.51
CA SER A 179 13.72 -11.93 -1.91
C SER A 179 12.50 -12.01 -2.84
N LEU A 180 12.76 -12.33 -4.10
CA LEU A 180 11.85 -12.17 -5.24
C LEU A 180 10.43 -12.74 -5.07
N PRO A 181 10.17 -13.98 -4.60
CA PRO A 181 8.80 -14.53 -4.62
C PRO A 181 7.82 -13.79 -3.71
N ALA A 182 8.25 -13.46 -2.49
CA ALA A 182 7.42 -12.76 -1.52
C ALA A 182 7.19 -11.29 -1.92
N ASN A 183 8.20 -10.69 -2.55
CA ASN A 183 8.22 -9.29 -2.95
C ASN A 183 7.43 -9.04 -4.23
N LEU A 184 7.53 -9.95 -5.19
CA LEU A 184 6.69 -9.95 -6.38
C LEU A 184 5.21 -10.06 -6.02
N THR A 185 4.87 -10.89 -5.04
CA THR A 185 3.48 -11.00 -4.55
C THR A 185 2.95 -9.67 -4.02
N ASP A 186 3.77 -8.92 -3.28
CA ASP A 186 3.38 -7.61 -2.74
C ASP A 186 3.30 -6.56 -3.85
N ALA A 187 4.27 -6.53 -4.78
CA ALA A 187 4.28 -5.63 -5.92
C ALA A 187 3.03 -5.83 -6.81
N LEU A 188 2.72 -7.09 -7.12
CA LEU A 188 1.52 -7.45 -7.89
C LEU A 188 0.25 -7.04 -7.13
N ALA A 189 0.17 -7.26 -5.83
CA ALA A 189 -1.00 -6.87 -5.04
C ALA A 189 -1.24 -5.35 -5.03
N VAL A 190 -0.18 -4.54 -5.14
CA VAL A 190 -0.31 -3.07 -5.27
C VAL A 190 -0.67 -2.69 -6.71
N LEU A 191 0.05 -3.22 -7.70
CA LEU A 191 -0.16 -2.89 -9.12
C LEU A 191 -1.55 -3.33 -9.62
N THR A 192 -2.07 -4.47 -9.17
CA THR A 192 -3.41 -4.96 -9.56
C THR A 192 -4.56 -4.11 -9.02
N GLN A 193 -4.30 -3.27 -8.02
CA GLN A 193 -5.29 -2.32 -7.50
C GLN A 193 -5.20 -0.96 -8.21
N ALA A 194 -4.13 -0.71 -8.98
CA ALA A 194 -3.95 0.55 -9.69
C ALA A 194 -4.91 0.62 -10.88
N GLN A 195 -5.77 1.64 -10.91
CA GLN A 195 -6.68 1.86 -12.02
C GLN A 195 -5.99 2.50 -13.24
N ARG A 196 -4.96 3.32 -12.99
CA ARG A 196 -4.21 4.07 -14.01
C ARG A 196 -2.71 4.03 -13.70
N PRO A 197 -2.06 2.86 -13.82
CA PRO A 197 -0.63 2.72 -13.54
C PRO A 197 0.21 3.56 -14.51
N LEU A 198 1.28 4.17 -14.00
CA LEU A 198 2.30 4.88 -14.76
C LEU A 198 3.68 4.39 -14.30
N ALA A 199 4.54 4.00 -15.23
CA ALA A 199 5.93 3.67 -14.94
C ALA A 199 6.80 4.92 -15.03
N ILE A 200 7.73 5.08 -14.08
CA ILE A 200 8.76 6.12 -14.11
C ILE A 200 10.12 5.43 -14.08
N ALA A 201 10.96 5.66 -15.09
CA ALA A 201 12.30 5.06 -15.15
C ALA A 201 13.41 6.10 -15.27
N GLY A 202 14.49 5.89 -14.52
CA GLY A 202 15.63 6.79 -14.44
C GLY A 202 16.91 6.24 -15.08
N VAL A 203 18.02 6.95 -14.87
CA VAL A 203 19.34 6.61 -15.42
C VAL A 203 19.84 5.22 -15.01
N ASP A 204 19.45 4.73 -13.83
CA ASP A 204 19.89 3.42 -13.34
C ASP A 204 19.37 2.29 -14.24
N ALA A 205 18.13 2.40 -14.73
CA ALA A 205 17.59 1.44 -15.70
C ALA A 205 18.36 1.45 -17.04
N VAL A 206 18.96 2.59 -17.40
CA VAL A 206 19.85 2.69 -18.58
C VAL A 206 21.17 1.96 -18.28
N ASN A 207 21.77 2.25 -17.13
CA ASN A 207 23.03 1.65 -16.70
C ASN A 207 22.94 0.13 -16.58
N GLU A 208 21.77 -0.39 -16.19
CA GLU A 208 21.49 -1.82 -16.07
C GLU A 208 21.07 -2.48 -17.39
N GLY A 209 20.90 -1.72 -18.47
CA GLY A 209 20.40 -2.24 -19.74
C GLY A 209 18.97 -2.76 -19.67
N ALA A 210 18.14 -2.25 -18.76
CA ALA A 210 16.80 -2.75 -18.46
C ALA A 210 15.73 -2.33 -19.49
N GLY A 211 16.09 -1.51 -20.49
CA GLY A 211 15.17 -0.96 -21.51
C GLY A 211 14.27 -2.01 -22.18
N PRO A 212 14.80 -3.12 -22.72
CA PRO A 212 13.98 -4.17 -23.33
C PRO A 212 12.96 -4.80 -22.36
N ALA A 213 13.36 -5.05 -21.11
CA ALA A 213 12.48 -5.64 -20.09
C ALA A 213 11.37 -4.67 -19.68
N ILE A 214 11.71 -3.40 -19.45
CA ILE A 214 10.74 -2.33 -19.14
C ILE A 214 9.76 -2.15 -20.30
N THR A 215 10.27 -2.10 -21.53
CA THR A 215 9.43 -1.95 -22.73
C THR A 215 8.47 -3.13 -22.88
N ALA A 216 8.95 -4.36 -22.71
CA ALA A 216 8.10 -5.55 -22.77
C ALA A 216 7.01 -5.54 -21.69
N PHE A 217 7.37 -5.19 -20.46
CA PHE A 217 6.43 -5.07 -19.34
C PHE A 217 5.37 -4.00 -19.60
N CYS A 218 5.78 -2.79 -20.02
CA CYS A 218 4.87 -1.69 -20.30
C CYS A 218 3.87 -2.06 -21.41
N ARG A 219 4.34 -2.66 -22.51
CA ARG A 219 3.48 -3.10 -23.61
C ARG A 219 2.54 -4.24 -23.22
N ALA A 220 3.02 -5.22 -22.46
CA ALA A 220 2.20 -6.36 -22.02
C ALA A 220 1.03 -5.94 -21.13
N HIS A 221 1.19 -4.85 -20.38
CA HIS A 221 0.20 -4.39 -19.41
C HIS A 221 -0.47 -3.05 -19.76
N GLY A 222 -0.14 -2.46 -20.92
CA GLY A 222 -0.66 -1.16 -21.34
C GLY A 222 -0.28 -0.02 -20.39
N ILE A 223 0.88 -0.10 -19.75
CA ILE A 223 1.35 0.88 -18.75
C ILE A 223 2.18 1.94 -19.48
N PRO A 224 1.78 3.22 -19.48
CA PRO A 224 2.62 4.29 -20.02
C PRO A 224 3.92 4.42 -19.23
N LEU A 225 4.99 4.82 -19.91
CA LEU A 225 6.30 5.07 -19.35
C LEU A 225 6.67 6.54 -19.51
N ILE A 226 7.01 7.20 -18.42
CA ILE A 226 7.74 8.46 -18.43
C ILE A 226 9.18 8.20 -17.98
N THR A 227 10.15 8.80 -18.66
CA THR A 227 11.56 8.66 -18.27
C THR A 227 12.04 9.94 -17.58
N THR A 228 13.10 9.86 -16.79
CA THR A 228 13.85 11.09 -16.45
C THR A 228 14.64 11.55 -17.66
N TYR A 229 15.17 12.77 -17.64
CA TYR A 229 16.03 13.27 -18.71
C TYR A 229 17.15 12.30 -19.09
N LYS A 230 17.80 11.68 -18.09
CA LYS A 230 18.87 10.70 -18.29
C LYS A 230 18.37 9.27 -18.56
N GLY A 231 17.07 9.03 -18.50
CA GLY A 231 16.42 7.76 -18.85
C GLY A 231 15.90 7.72 -20.29
N LYS A 232 16.03 8.80 -21.06
CA LYS A 232 15.60 8.85 -22.47
C LYS A 232 16.20 7.70 -23.28
N GLY A 233 15.41 7.14 -24.19
CA GLY A 233 15.80 5.98 -25.00
C GLY A 233 15.64 4.60 -24.34
N LEU A 234 15.14 4.49 -23.10
CA LEU A 234 14.76 3.20 -22.50
C LEU A 234 13.64 2.47 -23.26
N MET A 235 12.75 3.26 -23.87
CA MET A 235 11.74 2.85 -24.82
C MET A 235 11.89 3.74 -26.07
N PRO A 236 11.61 3.25 -27.29
CA PRO A 236 11.58 4.11 -28.46
C PRO A 236 10.65 5.31 -28.23
N GLU A 237 11.13 6.53 -28.48
CA GLU A 237 10.38 7.76 -28.17
C GLU A 237 9.09 7.92 -29.00
N GLY A 238 8.98 7.22 -30.13
CA GLY A 238 7.75 7.15 -30.93
C GLY A 238 6.78 6.05 -30.51
N ASP A 239 7.07 5.28 -29.46
CA ASP A 239 6.14 4.29 -28.93
C ASP A 239 4.92 4.99 -28.29
N PRO A 240 3.67 4.55 -28.54
CA PRO A 240 2.47 5.18 -27.98
C PRO A 240 2.41 5.15 -26.45
N LEU A 241 3.15 4.25 -25.79
CA LEU A 241 3.26 4.21 -24.33
C LEU A 241 4.42 5.07 -23.81
N CYS A 242 5.29 5.61 -24.66
CA CYS A 242 6.35 6.52 -24.22
C CYS A 242 5.80 7.95 -24.08
N LEU A 243 5.80 8.47 -22.86
CA LEU A 243 5.39 9.85 -22.56
C LEU A 243 6.56 10.84 -22.63
N GLY A 244 7.73 10.37 -23.05
CA GLY A 244 8.96 11.14 -23.15
C GLY A 244 9.72 11.27 -21.83
N GLY A 245 10.76 12.11 -21.85
CA GLY A 245 11.66 12.33 -20.72
C GLY A 245 11.39 13.63 -19.96
N ALA A 246 11.00 13.54 -18.69
CA ALA A 246 10.81 14.66 -17.78
C ALA A 246 12.15 15.22 -17.26
N GLY A 247 12.25 16.55 -17.12
CA GLY A 247 13.40 17.22 -16.47
C GLY A 247 14.23 18.16 -17.33
N VAL A 248 13.90 18.32 -18.63
CA VAL A 248 14.31 19.44 -19.48
C VAL A 248 13.13 19.74 -20.40
N ASP A 249 12.59 20.96 -20.28
CA ASP A 249 11.44 21.52 -21.00
C ASP A 249 10.19 20.61 -21.13
N PHE A 250 9.13 20.96 -20.41
CA PHE A 250 7.81 20.33 -20.53
C PHE A 250 7.30 20.47 -21.98
N HIS A 251 7.25 19.36 -22.72
CA HIS A 251 6.57 19.35 -24.02
C HIS A 251 5.05 19.23 -23.79
N PRO A 252 4.21 20.12 -24.37
CA PRO A 252 2.76 20.20 -24.08
C PRO A 252 1.91 19.00 -24.55
N GLU A 253 2.51 17.91 -25.02
CA GLU A 253 1.80 16.72 -25.51
C GLU A 253 1.13 15.90 -24.38
N LEU A 254 1.54 16.10 -23.11
CA LEU A 254 0.96 15.43 -21.94
C LEU A 254 -0.51 15.82 -21.66
N SER A 255 -1.04 16.87 -22.30
CA SER A 255 -2.45 17.26 -22.21
C SER A 255 -3.40 16.27 -22.90
N ARG A 256 -2.89 15.32 -23.70
CA ARG A 256 -3.73 14.39 -24.50
C ARG A 256 -4.12 13.09 -23.78
N LEU A 257 -3.60 12.84 -22.57
CA LEU A 257 -3.95 11.65 -21.77
C LEU A 257 -5.21 11.81 -20.90
N GLY A 258 -5.99 12.87 -21.13
CA GLY A 258 -7.26 13.13 -20.45
C GLY A 258 -8.42 13.27 -21.42
N ALA A 259 -8.89 12.15 -21.96
CA ALA A 259 -10.23 11.99 -22.53
C ALA A 259 -10.71 10.54 -22.29
#